data_AF-A0A1F3VCE5-F1
#
_entry.id   AF-A0A1F3VCE5-F1
#
_cell.length_a   1.000
_cell.length_b   1.000
_cell.length_c   1.000
_cell.angle_alpha   90.00
_cell.angle_beta   90.00
_cell.angle_gamma   90.00
#
_symmetry.space_group_name_H-M   'P 1'
#
loop_
_entity.id
_entity.type
_entity.pdbx_description
1 polymer ?
#
loop_
_entity_poly.entity_id
_entity_poly.type
_entity_poly.pdbx_seq_one_letter_code
_entity_poly.pdbx_strand_id
1 'polypeptide(L)'
;MKKEYKTSRDFRNALLDKLKQVAFAQQKSVQRIQRQVASDRLFTGAKAPWILKGGHALELRIQNSRATKDLDLALKDAKLFNSKSPKDQNKIIRERLQEKASTDLSDYFEFIIGEQILDLTAAPYGGGRFPVEALIDSKTTFTCCLFRHDDGVLLVIFQKLYIDVDCFNIF
;
A
#
# COMPACT_ATOMS: atom_id res chain seq x y z
N MET A 1 -17.36 7.54 2.92
CA MET A 1 -17.33 8.24 4.21
C MET A 1 -17.47 9.73 3.92
N LYS A 2 -18.35 10.46 4.63
CA LYS A 2 -18.47 11.92 4.45
C LYS A 2 -17.24 12.60 5.07
N LYS A 3 -16.73 13.64 4.42
CA LYS A 3 -15.65 14.48 4.96
C LYS A 3 -16.14 15.17 6.24
N GLU A 4 -15.76 14.66 7.41
CA GLU A 4 -16.01 15.35 8.69
C GLU A 4 -15.14 16.61 8.85
N TYR A 5 -13.99 16.65 8.16
CA TYR A 5 -13.11 17.81 8.14
C TYR A 5 -13.43 18.75 6.99
N LYS A 6 -13.34 20.05 7.28
CA LYS A 6 -13.53 21.12 6.28
C LYS A 6 -12.32 21.26 5.36
N THR A 7 -11.11 20.95 5.84
CA THR A 7 -9.87 21.11 5.08
C THR A 7 -8.99 19.86 5.15
N SER A 8 -8.22 19.63 4.09
CA SER A 8 -7.19 18.57 4.01
C SER A 8 -6.12 18.71 5.08
N ARG A 9 -5.79 19.96 5.46
CA ARG A 9 -4.83 20.28 6.52
C ARG A 9 -5.32 19.82 7.89
N ASP A 10 -6.57 20.10 8.23
CA ASP A 10 -7.16 19.71 9.51
C ASP A 10 -7.22 18.18 9.63
N PHE A 11 -7.62 17.53 8.54
CA PHE A 11 -7.57 16.07 8.43
C PHE A 11 -6.16 15.53 8.64
N ARG A 12 -5.14 16.09 7.97
CA ARG A 12 -3.74 15.66 8.14
C ARG A 12 -3.30 15.75 9.59
N ASN A 13 -3.56 16.88 10.25
CA ASN A 13 -3.13 17.09 11.64
C ASN A 13 -3.82 16.10 12.58
N ALA A 14 -5.14 15.96 12.46
CA ALA A 14 -5.91 15.01 13.27
C ALA A 14 -5.45 13.56 13.06
N LEU A 15 -5.22 13.17 11.80
CA LEU A 15 -4.67 11.86 11.46
C LEU A 15 -3.30 11.67 12.12
N LEU A 16 -2.36 12.59 11.92
CA LEU A 16 -1.00 12.45 12.47
C LEU A 16 -0.98 12.35 13.99
N ASP A 17 -1.82 13.11 14.68
CA ASP A 17 -1.92 13.04 16.14
C ASP A 17 -2.53 11.72 16.61
N LYS A 18 -3.55 11.22 15.90
CA LYS A 18 -4.13 9.90 16.18
C LYS A 18 -3.12 8.77 15.96
N LEU A 19 -2.33 8.82 14.88
CA LEU A 19 -1.32 7.81 14.60
C LEU A 19 -0.22 7.79 15.68
N LYS A 20 0.14 8.94 16.25
CA LYS A 20 1.06 9.00 17.41
C LYS A 20 0.47 8.29 18.63
N GLN A 21 -0.81 8.54 18.94
CA GLN A 21 -1.49 7.90 20.07
C GLN A 21 -1.56 6.37 19.89
N VAL A 22 -1.91 5.90 18.69
CA VAL A 22 -1.96 4.47 18.36
C VAL A 22 -0.57 3.83 18.45
N ALA A 23 0.45 4.51 17.93
CA ALA A 23 1.83 4.03 18.01
C ALA A 23 2.30 3.87 19.46
N PHE A 24 2.00 4.85 20.32
CA PHE A 24 2.30 4.79 21.74
C PHE A 24 1.59 3.62 22.43
N ALA A 25 0.27 3.47 22.22
CA ALA A 25 -0.52 2.40 22.82
C ALA A 25 -0.05 1.00 22.40
N GLN A 26 0.36 0.84 21.14
CA GLN A 26 0.86 -0.43 20.60
C GLN A 26 2.36 -0.66 20.81
N GLN A 27 3.08 0.28 21.44
CA GLN A 27 4.54 0.25 21.58
C GLN A 27 5.27 0.04 20.22
N LYS A 28 4.71 0.62 19.16
CA LYS A 28 5.27 0.57 17.79
C LYS A 28 5.80 1.95 17.41
N SER A 29 6.71 2.00 16.44
CA SER A 29 7.14 3.28 15.89
C SER A 29 6.02 3.94 15.09
N VAL A 30 5.92 5.27 15.17
CA VAL A 30 4.93 6.05 14.42
C VAL A 30 5.04 5.75 12.92
N GLN A 31 6.26 5.64 12.40
CA GLN A 31 6.51 5.34 10.99
C GLN A 31 5.97 3.96 10.58
N ARG A 32 5.92 2.98 11.49
CA ARG A 32 5.34 1.66 11.22
C ARG A 32 3.83 1.75 11.08
N ILE A 33 3.15 2.40 12.04
CA ILE A 33 1.70 2.61 11.99
C ILE A 33 1.31 3.41 10.74
N GLN A 34 2.06 4.47 10.44
CA GLN A 34 1.89 5.29 9.25
C GLN A 34 1.95 4.48 7.94
N ARG A 35 2.95 3.61 7.79
CA ARG A 35 3.04 2.72 6.61
C ARG A 35 1.88 1.75 6.53
N GLN A 36 1.44 1.19 7.65
CA GLN A 36 0.27 0.30 7.68
C GLN A 36 -0.99 1.03 7.17
N VAL A 37 -1.27 2.22 7.70
CA VAL A 37 -2.42 3.02 7.25
C VAL A 37 -2.33 3.39 5.78
N ALA A 38 -1.16 3.84 5.30
CA ALA A 38 -0.98 4.19 3.89
C ALA A 38 -1.22 2.98 2.97
N SER A 39 -0.75 1.80 3.38
CA SER A 39 -0.88 0.55 2.61
C SER A 39 -2.33 0.07 2.55
N ASP A 40 -3.01 0.07 3.71
CA ASP A 40 -4.43 -0.28 3.80
C ASP A 40 -5.28 0.64 2.93
N ARG A 41 -5.00 1.95 2.97
CA ARG A 41 -5.72 2.95 2.15
C ARG A 41 -5.48 2.77 0.66
N LEU A 42 -4.23 2.55 0.24
CA LEU A 42 -3.89 2.34 -1.17
C LEU A 42 -4.64 1.14 -1.79
N PHE A 43 -4.87 0.08 -1.02
CA PHE A 43 -5.57 -1.13 -1.49
C PHE A 43 -7.03 -1.24 -1.03
N THR A 44 -7.57 -0.20 -0.39
CA THR A 44 -8.99 -0.18 0.02
C THR A 44 -9.90 -0.27 -1.22
N GLY A 45 -10.97 -1.07 -1.12
CA GLY A 45 -11.95 -1.27 -2.19
C GLY A 45 -11.39 -1.97 -3.43
N ALA A 46 -10.20 -2.58 -3.36
CA ALA A 46 -9.60 -3.26 -4.50
C ALA A 46 -10.34 -4.57 -4.84
N LYS A 47 -11.14 -4.56 -5.91
CA LYS A 47 -11.43 -5.77 -6.72
C LYS A 47 -10.34 -5.92 -7.78
N ALA A 48 -9.11 -6.13 -7.36
CA ALA A 48 -7.95 -6.06 -8.26
C ALA A 48 -7.16 -7.38 -8.27
N PRO A 49 -6.40 -7.67 -9.34
CA PRO A 49 -5.60 -8.89 -9.45
C PRO A 49 -4.38 -8.90 -8.52
N TRP A 50 -4.22 -7.90 -7.64
CA TRP A 50 -3.09 -7.81 -6.73
C TRP A 50 -3.25 -8.75 -5.53
N ILE A 51 -2.16 -9.41 -5.18
CA ILE A 51 -2.00 -10.22 -3.99
C ILE A 51 -0.91 -9.59 -3.15
N LEU A 52 -1.24 -9.19 -1.92
CA LEU A 52 -0.24 -8.74 -0.96
C LEU A 52 0.59 -9.93 -0.43
N LYS A 53 1.90 -9.86 -0.58
CA LYS A 53 2.89 -10.86 -0.17
C LYS A 53 3.87 -10.30 0.88
N GLY A 54 4.82 -11.15 1.23
CA GLY A 54 6.04 -10.77 1.92
C GLY A 54 5.84 -10.27 3.35
N GLY A 55 6.72 -9.38 3.78
CA GLY A 55 6.79 -8.94 5.17
C GLY A 55 5.50 -8.27 5.65
N HIS A 56 4.88 -7.45 4.80
CA HIS A 56 3.69 -6.70 5.19
C HIS A 56 2.47 -7.63 5.35
N ALA A 57 2.35 -8.65 4.49
CA ALA A 57 1.33 -9.69 4.66
C ALA A 57 1.50 -10.46 5.98
N LEU A 58 2.75 -10.70 6.43
CA LEU A 58 3.02 -11.31 7.73
C LEU A 58 2.74 -10.36 8.89
N GLU A 59 2.99 -9.06 8.74
CA GLU A 59 2.64 -8.04 9.73
C GLU A 59 1.14 -7.97 10.02
N LEU A 60 0.31 -8.16 9.00
CA LEU A 60 -1.13 -8.23 9.17
C LEU A 60 -1.59 -9.51 9.90
N ARG A 61 -0.78 -10.58 9.88
CA ARG A 61 -1.14 -11.89 10.45
C ARG A 61 -0.52 -12.15 11.83
N ILE A 62 0.66 -11.61 12.10
CA ILE A 62 1.47 -11.92 13.29
C ILE A 62 1.88 -10.63 13.98
N GLN A 63 1.47 -10.47 15.24
CA GLN A 63 1.69 -9.26 16.03
C GLN A 63 3.19 -8.91 16.21
N ASN A 64 4.06 -9.92 16.32
CA ASN A 64 5.51 -9.77 16.60
C ASN A 64 6.42 -9.97 15.37
N SER A 65 5.87 -9.82 14.17
CA SER A 65 6.68 -9.86 12.94
C SER A 65 7.63 -8.66 12.85
N ARG A 66 8.80 -8.90 12.24
CA ARG A 66 9.77 -7.83 11.94
C ARG A 66 9.12 -6.77 11.06
N ALA A 67 9.40 -5.50 11.35
CA ALA A 67 8.90 -4.40 10.55
C ALA A 67 9.52 -4.42 9.14
N THR A 68 8.68 -4.35 8.11
CA THR A 68 9.08 -4.10 6.73
C THR A 68 8.77 -2.66 6.31
N LYS A 69 9.54 -2.16 5.35
CA LYS A 69 9.28 -0.89 4.66
C LYS A 69 8.64 -1.10 3.28
N ASP A 70 8.61 -2.36 2.86
CA ASP A 70 8.37 -2.77 1.50
C ASP A 70 7.01 -3.47 1.40
N LEU A 71 6.27 -3.16 0.33
CA LEU A 71 4.99 -3.76 -0.03
C LEU A 71 5.22 -4.72 -1.19
N ASP A 72 5.27 -6.01 -0.90
CA ASP A 72 5.42 -7.03 -1.92
C ASP A 72 4.06 -7.37 -2.52
N LEU A 73 3.93 -7.29 -3.83
CA LEU A 73 2.74 -7.62 -4.58
C LEU A 73 3.04 -8.69 -5.61
N ALA A 74 2.11 -9.63 -5.74
CA ALA A 74 2.02 -10.53 -6.89
C ALA A 74 0.75 -10.27 -7.68
N LEU A 75 0.78 -10.67 -8.95
CA LEU A 75 -0.37 -10.63 -9.84
C LEU A 75 -1.02 -12.01 -9.90
N LYS A 76 -2.34 -12.07 -9.73
CA LYS A 76 -3.14 -13.30 -9.89
C LYS A 76 -3.05 -13.86 -11.29
N ASP A 77 -2.98 -12.98 -12.29
CA ASP A 77 -2.82 -13.36 -13.68
C ASP A 77 -1.88 -12.36 -14.37
N ALA A 78 -0.61 -12.76 -14.52
CA ALA A 78 0.42 -11.97 -15.19
C ALA A 78 0.07 -11.70 -16.67
N LYS A 79 -0.77 -12.54 -17.29
CA LYS A 79 -1.18 -12.39 -18.69
C LYS A 79 -2.04 -11.15 -18.93
N LEU A 80 -2.72 -10.65 -17.89
CA LEU A 80 -3.49 -9.40 -17.95
C LEU A 80 -2.62 -8.18 -18.29
N PHE A 81 -1.30 -8.29 -18.12
CA PHE A 81 -0.36 -7.20 -18.36
C PHE A 81 0.74 -7.61 -19.35
N ASN A 82 0.48 -8.59 -20.23
CA ASN A 82 1.44 -9.04 -21.22
C ASN A 82 1.84 -7.90 -22.17
N SER A 83 3.14 -7.69 -22.31
CA SER A 83 3.74 -6.81 -23.31
C SER A 83 4.90 -7.51 -24.00
N LYS A 84 5.32 -6.97 -25.15
CA LYS A 84 6.42 -7.52 -25.97
C LYS A 84 7.79 -7.42 -25.28
N SER A 85 7.94 -6.55 -24.28
CA SER A 85 9.16 -6.43 -23.48
C SER A 85 8.88 -6.32 -21.97
N PRO A 86 9.80 -6.79 -21.10
CA PRO A 86 9.67 -6.65 -19.64
C PRO A 86 9.60 -5.18 -19.15
N LYS A 87 10.32 -4.27 -19.82
CA LYS A 87 10.28 -2.84 -19.50
C LYS A 87 8.91 -2.23 -19.78
N ASP A 88 8.31 -2.57 -20.91
CA ASP A 88 6.96 -2.11 -21.26
C ASP A 88 5.91 -2.70 -20.30
N GLN A 89 6.11 -3.94 -19.85
CA GLN A 89 5.24 -4.55 -18.84
C GLN A 89 5.30 -3.81 -17.51
N ASN A 90 6.49 -3.46 -17.01
CA ASN A 90 6.64 -2.72 -15.76
C ASN A 90 6.01 -1.32 -15.85
N LYS A 91 6.09 -0.66 -17.02
CA LYS A 91 5.40 0.61 -17.27
C LYS A 91 3.88 0.46 -17.20
N ILE A 92 3.31 -0.52 -17.90
CA ILE A 92 1.86 -0.80 -17.86
C ILE A 92 1.40 -1.07 -16.43
N ILE A 93 2.16 -1.87 -15.67
CA ILE A 93 1.84 -2.18 -14.28
C ILE A 93 1.88 -0.94 -13.40
N ARG A 94 2.89 -0.08 -13.55
CA ARG A 94 2.97 1.20 -12.83
C ARG A 94 1.76 2.07 -13.11
N GLU A 95 1.36 2.20 -14.38
CA GLU A 95 0.18 2.97 -14.78
C GLU A 95 -1.09 2.41 -14.14
N ARG A 96 -1.24 1.09 -14.08
CA ARG A 96 -2.38 0.40 -13.44
C ARG A 96 -2.39 0.57 -11.92
N LEU A 97 -1.21 0.55 -11.29
CA LEU A 97 -1.08 0.87 -9.88
C LEU A 97 -1.43 2.33 -9.62
N GLN A 98 -1.03 3.26 -10.49
CA GLN A 98 -1.39 4.67 -10.40
C GLN A 98 -2.90 4.88 -10.61
N GLU A 99 -3.53 4.23 -11.60
CA GLU A 99 -4.98 4.24 -11.79
C GLU A 99 -5.71 3.81 -10.51
N LYS A 100 -5.23 2.74 -9.87
CA LYS A 100 -5.80 2.28 -8.60
C LYS A 100 -5.57 3.28 -7.48
N ALA A 101 -4.36 3.81 -7.38
CA ALA A 101 -3.94 4.79 -6.38
C ALA A 101 -4.74 6.11 -6.49
N SER A 102 -5.22 6.44 -7.69
CA SER A 102 -6.07 7.61 -7.96
C SER A 102 -7.56 7.39 -7.67
N THR A 103 -7.95 6.28 -7.02
CA THR A 103 -9.35 6.07 -6.61
C THR A 103 -9.72 7.12 -5.55
N ASP A 104 -10.70 7.98 -5.84
CA ASP A 104 -11.20 8.94 -4.85
C ASP A 104 -12.03 8.23 -3.79
N LEU A 105 -11.48 8.15 -2.57
CA LEU A 105 -12.16 7.62 -1.37
C LEU A 105 -12.77 8.72 -0.51
N SER A 106 -12.69 9.98 -0.96
CA SER A 106 -13.14 11.18 -0.24
C SER A 106 -12.47 11.40 1.12
N ASP A 107 -11.26 10.87 1.32
CA ASP A 107 -10.50 10.92 2.58
C ASP A 107 -9.19 11.72 2.48
N TYR A 108 -9.08 12.64 1.51
CA TYR A 108 -7.95 13.56 1.28
C TYR A 108 -6.59 12.90 1.00
N PHE A 109 -6.53 11.57 0.92
CA PHE A 109 -5.33 10.87 0.49
C PHE A 109 -5.13 11.01 -1.01
N GLU A 110 -3.89 11.34 -1.39
CA GLU A 110 -3.39 11.27 -2.75
C GLU A 110 -2.20 10.34 -2.77
N PHE A 111 -2.07 9.51 -3.80
CA PHE A 111 -0.99 8.55 -3.91
C PHE A 111 -0.29 8.71 -5.26
N ILE A 112 1.05 8.77 -5.22
CA ILE A 112 1.90 8.87 -6.41
C ILE A 112 2.80 7.63 -6.48
N ILE A 113 2.73 6.91 -7.59
CA ILE A 113 3.59 5.78 -7.92
C ILE A 113 4.68 6.26 -8.88
N GLY A 114 5.89 6.44 -8.35
CA GLY A 114 7.02 6.92 -9.14
C GLY A 114 7.64 5.85 -10.04
N GLU A 115 8.57 6.26 -10.89
CA GLU A 115 9.24 5.38 -11.86
C GLU A 115 10.00 4.23 -11.19
N GLN A 116 10.23 3.16 -11.96
CA GLN A 116 10.98 2.01 -11.48
C GLN A 116 12.41 2.42 -11.08
N ILE A 117 12.77 2.20 -9.82
CA ILE A 117 14.10 2.52 -9.28
C ILE A 117 15.03 1.29 -9.22
N LEU A 118 14.48 0.08 -9.29
CA LEU A 118 15.25 -1.15 -9.31
C LEU A 118 14.56 -2.20 -10.20
N ASP A 119 15.36 -2.84 -11.05
CA ASP A 119 14.97 -4.02 -11.81
C ASP A 119 15.32 -5.29 -11.04
N LEU A 120 14.32 -6.13 -10.78
CA LEU A 120 14.48 -7.38 -10.07
C LEU A 120 14.73 -8.48 -11.11
N THR A 121 15.99 -8.58 -11.55
CA THR A 121 16.42 -9.50 -12.61
C THR A 121 16.46 -10.97 -12.18
N ALA A 122 16.34 -11.25 -10.87
CA ALA A 122 16.39 -12.61 -10.32
C ALA A 122 15.04 -13.36 -10.34
N ALA A 123 13.93 -12.70 -10.71
CA ALA A 123 12.63 -13.34 -10.83
C ALA A 123 12.42 -13.91 -12.25
N PRO A 124 11.87 -15.13 -12.42
CA PRO A 124 11.71 -15.78 -13.73
C PRO A 124 10.93 -14.95 -14.76
N TYR A 125 9.99 -14.12 -14.29
CA TYR A 125 9.17 -13.23 -15.10
C TYR A 125 9.44 -11.73 -14.81
N GLY A 126 10.58 -11.44 -14.17
CA GLY A 126 11.01 -10.10 -13.77
C GLY A 126 10.26 -9.54 -12.57
N GLY A 127 10.59 -8.30 -12.23
CA GLY A 127 9.98 -7.55 -11.13
C GLY A 127 10.54 -6.13 -11.07
N GLY A 128 9.87 -5.27 -10.32
CA GLY A 128 10.27 -3.87 -10.23
C GLY A 128 9.99 -3.30 -8.85
N ARG A 129 10.89 -2.44 -8.38
CA ARG A 129 10.68 -1.59 -7.21
C ARG A 129 10.22 -0.21 -7.65
N PHE A 130 9.07 0.21 -7.14
CA PHE A 130 8.48 1.51 -7.42
C PHE A 130 8.36 2.29 -6.10
N PRO A 131 8.83 3.54 -6.04
CA PRO A 131 8.57 4.40 -4.88
C PRO A 131 7.10 4.78 -4.86
N VAL A 132 6.53 4.81 -3.65
CA VAL A 132 5.15 5.24 -3.41
C VAL A 132 5.16 6.37 -2.41
N GLU A 133 4.54 7.49 -2.79
CA GLU A 133 4.33 8.63 -1.93
C GLU A 133 2.84 8.75 -1.61
N ALA A 134 2.54 8.87 -0.32
CA ALA A 134 1.20 9.19 0.16
C ALA A 134 1.19 10.64 0.62
N LEU A 135 0.34 11.45 0.01
CA LEU A 135 0.23 12.88 0.24
C LEU A 135 -1.12 13.21 0.88
N ILE A 136 -1.09 14.22 1.74
CA ILE A 136 -2.28 14.86 2.30
C ILE A 136 -1.98 16.35 2.35
N ASP A 137 -2.88 17.19 1.82
CA ASP A 137 -2.66 18.65 1.73
C ASP A 137 -1.36 18.95 0.96
N SER A 138 -1.16 18.24 -0.16
CA SER A 138 0.02 18.31 -1.06
C SER A 138 1.38 18.13 -0.38
N LYS A 139 1.42 17.58 0.84
CA LYS A 139 2.66 17.21 1.53
C LYS A 139 2.80 15.71 1.60
N THR A 140 3.97 15.20 1.21
CA THR A 140 4.35 13.81 1.43
C THR A 140 4.26 13.53 2.92
N THR A 141 3.29 12.71 3.27
CA THR A 141 3.05 12.30 4.64
C THR A 141 3.76 10.97 4.88
N PHE A 142 3.78 10.06 3.89
CA PHE A 142 4.43 8.75 3.98
C PHE A 142 5.14 8.37 2.69
N THR A 143 6.23 7.62 2.81
CA THR A 143 6.94 7.02 1.68
C THR A 143 7.13 5.53 1.94
N CYS A 144 6.86 4.70 0.94
CA CYS A 144 7.20 3.29 0.94
C CYS A 144 7.67 2.84 -0.44
N CYS A 145 8.04 1.57 -0.55
CA CYS A 145 8.41 0.97 -1.82
C CYS A 145 7.50 -0.21 -2.10
N LEU A 146 6.98 -0.26 -3.32
CA LEU A 146 6.18 -1.36 -3.82
C LEU A 146 7.06 -2.24 -4.69
N PHE A 147 6.99 -3.54 -4.44
CA PHE A 147 7.76 -4.56 -5.13
C PHE A 147 6.81 -5.46 -5.87
N ARG A 148 7.08 -5.67 -7.15
CA ARG A 148 6.41 -6.72 -7.91
C ARG A 148 7.28 -7.98 -7.88
N HIS A 149 6.69 -9.09 -7.43
CA HIS A 149 7.29 -10.42 -7.57
C HIS A 149 6.28 -11.38 -8.23
N ASP A 150 6.69 -12.01 -9.33
CA ASP A 150 5.82 -12.85 -10.16
C ASP A 150 6.24 -14.32 -10.02
N ASP A 151 5.75 -14.97 -8.97
CA ASP A 151 6.08 -16.35 -8.59
C ASP A 151 4.92 -17.34 -8.80
N GLY A 152 3.81 -16.94 -9.46
CA GLY A 152 2.71 -17.87 -9.78
C GLY A 152 1.99 -18.51 -8.58
N VAL A 153 2.22 -18.04 -7.36
CA VAL A 153 1.70 -18.68 -6.14
C VAL A 153 0.35 -18.11 -5.69
N LEU A 154 -0.60 -19.04 -5.51
CA LEU A 154 -1.84 -18.93 -4.75
C LEU A 154 -1.56 -18.38 -3.34
N LEU A 155 -2.01 -17.16 -3.07
CA LEU A 155 -2.12 -16.69 -1.69
C LEU A 155 -3.55 -16.82 -1.21
N VAL A 156 -3.66 -17.40 -0.03
CA VAL A 156 -4.87 -17.50 0.79
C VAL A 156 -5.64 -16.19 0.72
N ILE A 157 -6.86 -16.28 0.20
CA ILE A 157 -7.86 -15.22 0.15
C ILE A 157 -8.08 -14.71 1.58
N PHE A 158 -8.15 -13.39 1.70
CA PHE A 158 -8.57 -12.68 2.91
C PHE A 158 -9.87 -13.27 3.46
N GLN A 159 -9.77 -14.15 4.46
CA GLN A 159 -10.82 -14.27 5.45
C GLN A 159 -10.55 -13.17 6.46
N LYS A 160 -11.21 -12.02 6.23
CA LYS A 160 -11.58 -11.01 7.23
C LYS A 160 -10.83 -11.20 8.54
N LEU A 161 -9.55 -10.80 8.57
CA LEU A 161 -8.91 -10.59 9.86
C LEU A 161 -9.56 -9.31 10.36
N TYR A 162 -10.63 -9.49 11.12
CA TYR A 162 -10.86 -8.64 12.27
C TYR A 162 -9.57 -8.73 13.11
N ILE A 163 -8.53 -7.98 12.72
CA ILE A 163 -7.95 -7.08 13.71
C ILE A 163 -9.18 -6.34 14.24
N ASP A 164 -9.35 -6.14 15.54
CA ASP A 164 -10.32 -5.15 16.01
C ASP A 164 -9.98 -3.79 15.36
N VAL A 165 -10.46 -3.61 14.14
CA VAL A 165 -10.53 -2.38 13.37
C VAL A 165 -11.72 -1.56 13.86
N ASP A 166 -12.30 -1.93 15.00
CA ASP A 166 -12.97 -0.97 15.88
C ASP A 166 -11.99 0.14 16.33
N CYS A 167 -10.67 -0.10 16.27
CA CYS A 167 -9.66 0.96 16.39
C CYS A 167 -9.45 1.79 15.11
N PHE A 168 -10.00 1.37 13.97
CA PHE A 168 -9.95 2.04 12.66
C PHE A 168 -11.30 2.60 12.20
N ASN A 169 -12.29 2.69 13.10
CA ASN A 169 -13.25 3.81 13.12
C ASN A 169 -12.50 5.09 13.52
N ILE A 170 -11.49 5.46 12.73
CA ILE A 170 -10.80 6.72 12.90
C ILE A 170 -11.57 7.84 12.19
N PHE A 171 -12.52 7.53 11.31
CA PHE A 171 -13.64 8.38 10.83
C PHE A 171 -14.74 7.47 10.25
#